data_AF-A0A2S7YFB8-F1
#
_entry.id   AF-A0A2S7YFB8-F1
#
_cell.length_a   1.000
_cell.length_b   1.000
_cell.length_c   1.000
_cell.angle_alpha   90.00
_cell.angle_beta   90.00
_cell.angle_gamma   90.00
#
_symmetry.space_group_name_H-M   'P 1'
#
loop_
_entity.id
_entity.type
_entity.pdbx_description
1 polymer ?
#
loop_
_entity_poly.entity_id
_entity_poly.type
_entity_poly.pdbx_seq_one_letter_code
_entity_poly.pdbx_strand_id
1 'polypeptide(L)'
;MYNSFNRIQNVFGFFTTVACVFGAFIAATDLFSPREPSGIITPDNIQVVKGRSHYYSTKKEEYAVIRFSLDADLSSLFTWNTKNLFVYVTADWPGADNTTNSAVIWDSIITNPSADHLLNIGPATLKKLRKSSAGKSIDPNRGKLKIKNQKPKYQITHPSGKIAQTEDVTLKLHYNVQPWVGLLTWNLPRDLFLWKTMSGGESDKLALPALKVKEAKETKAKPKAKVNKAKA
;
A
#
# COMPACT_ATOMS: atom_id res chain seq x y z
N MET A 1 -40.61 -2.73 -40.36
CA MET A 1 -41.16 -3.71 -39.39
C MET A 1 -40.36 -3.63 -38.11
N TYR A 2 -40.95 -3.18 -36.99
CA TYR A 2 -40.26 -3.17 -35.70
C TYR A 2 -40.29 -4.57 -35.09
N ASN A 3 -39.32 -5.41 -35.41
CA ASN A 3 -39.18 -6.72 -34.79
C ASN A 3 -38.83 -6.55 -33.30
N SER A 4 -39.23 -7.51 -32.45
CA SER A 4 -39.05 -7.45 -30.99
C SER A 4 -37.60 -7.19 -30.58
N PHE A 5 -36.64 -7.71 -31.33
CA PHE A 5 -35.21 -7.46 -31.11
C PHE A 5 -34.82 -5.98 -31.22
N ASN A 6 -35.36 -5.25 -32.21
CA ASN A 6 -35.09 -3.83 -32.39
C ASN A 6 -35.69 -2.98 -31.25
N ARG A 7 -36.82 -3.41 -30.69
CA ARG A 7 -37.43 -2.76 -29.52
C ARG A 7 -36.58 -2.96 -28.26
N ILE A 8 -36.09 -4.19 -28.03
CA ILE A 8 -35.19 -4.49 -26.91
C ILE A 8 -33.90 -3.70 -27.02
N GLN A 9 -33.30 -3.63 -28.21
CA GLN A 9 -32.09 -2.84 -28.45
C GLN A 9 -32.30 -1.36 -28.13
N ASN A 10 -33.44 -0.77 -28.53
CA ASN A 10 -33.76 0.62 -28.22
C ASN A 10 -33.99 0.85 -26.73
N VAL A 11 -34.71 -0.04 -26.04
CA VAL A 11 -34.94 0.06 -24.59
C VAL A 11 -33.62 -0.08 -23.82
N PHE A 12 -32.77 -1.03 -24.21
CA PHE A 12 -31.46 -1.21 -23.60
C PHE A 12 -30.55 0.00 -23.85
N GLY A 13 -30.53 0.52 -25.09
CA GLY A 13 -29.78 1.74 -25.44
C GLY A 13 -30.26 2.97 -24.67
N PHE A 14 -31.58 3.14 -24.50
CA PHE A 14 -32.13 4.20 -23.67
C PHE A 14 -31.76 4.02 -22.19
N PHE A 15 -31.88 2.80 -21.66
CA PHE A 15 -31.48 2.50 -20.29
C PHE A 15 -30.00 2.77 -20.03
N THR A 16 -29.10 2.33 -20.91
CA THR A 16 -27.66 2.55 -20.75
C THR A 16 -27.29 4.02 -20.87
N THR A 17 -27.90 4.76 -21.80
CA THR A 17 -27.66 6.21 -21.92
C THR A 17 -28.10 6.94 -20.65
N VAL A 18 -29.29 6.64 -20.11
CA VAL A 18 -29.75 7.21 -18.84
C VAL A 18 -28.82 6.81 -17.68
N ALA A 19 -28.40 5.55 -17.60
CA ALA A 19 -27.49 5.07 -16.56
C ALA A 19 -26.11 5.74 -16.65
N CYS A 20 -25.57 5.95 -17.85
CA CYS A 20 -24.31 6.65 -18.08
C CYS A 20 -24.41 8.13 -17.68
N VAL A 21 -25.50 8.81 -18.06
CA VAL A 21 -25.73 10.22 -17.68
C VAL A 21 -25.85 10.35 -16.16
N PHE A 22 -26.62 9.48 -15.52
CA PHE A 22 -26.73 9.46 -14.06
C PHE A 22 -25.39 9.17 -13.38
N GLY A 23 -24.62 8.22 -13.92
CA GLY A 23 -23.26 7.92 -13.47
C GLY A 23 -22.31 9.11 -13.60
N ALA A 24 -22.43 9.89 -14.68
CA ALA A 24 -21.65 11.12 -14.86
C ALA A 24 -22.02 12.19 -13.82
N PHE A 25 -23.31 12.35 -13.49
CA PHE A 25 -23.75 13.24 -12.41
C PHE A 25 -23.23 12.81 -11.04
N ILE A 26 -23.25 11.51 -10.75
CA ILE A 26 -22.65 10.94 -9.54
C ILE A 26 -21.16 11.28 -9.48
N ALA A 27 -20.41 11.00 -10.54
CA ALA A 27 -18.98 11.29 -10.60
C ALA A 27 -18.68 12.79 -10.46
N ALA A 28 -19.49 13.65 -11.06
CA ALA A 28 -19.36 15.11 -10.94
C ALA A 28 -19.66 15.60 -9.52
N THR A 29 -20.66 15.01 -8.85
CA THR A 29 -21.05 15.40 -7.49
C THR A 29 -19.96 15.09 -6.47
N ASP A 30 -19.19 14.02 -6.68
CA ASP A 30 -18.06 13.65 -5.83
C ASP A 30 -16.90 14.66 -5.86
N LEU A 31 -16.78 15.47 -6.93
CA LEU A 31 -15.82 16.58 -7.02
C LEU A 31 -16.10 17.70 -6.00
N PHE A 32 -17.34 17.82 -5.53
CA PHE A 32 -17.75 18.82 -4.54
C PHE A 32 -17.59 18.36 -3.10
N SER A 33 -17.13 17.12 -2.87
CA SER A 33 -16.82 16.66 -1.51
C SER A 33 -15.46 17.20 -1.06
N PRO A 34 -15.37 17.83 0.12
CA PRO A 34 -14.09 18.30 0.65
C PRO A 34 -13.16 17.12 0.97
N ARG A 35 -11.88 17.24 0.62
CA ARG A 35 -10.85 16.23 0.83
C ARG A 35 -9.59 16.88 1.37
N GLU A 36 -9.27 16.56 2.62
CA GLU A 36 -8.12 17.11 3.33
C GLU A 36 -7.38 15.96 4.02
N PRO A 37 -6.59 15.17 3.27
CA PRO A 37 -5.83 14.08 3.86
C PRO A 37 -4.60 14.63 4.59
N SER A 38 -4.26 14.02 5.74
CA SER A 38 -3.04 14.34 6.47
C SER A 38 -2.30 13.08 6.90
N GLY A 39 -0.99 13.17 7.07
CA GLY A 39 -0.20 12.04 7.55
C GLY A 39 1.21 12.39 7.98
N ILE A 40 1.72 11.62 8.94
CA ILE A 40 3.06 11.71 9.48
C ILE A 40 3.66 10.30 9.46
N ILE A 41 4.82 10.15 8.81
CA ILE A 41 5.58 8.91 8.79
C ILE A 41 6.87 9.11 9.59
N THR A 42 7.12 8.25 10.57
CA THR A 42 8.37 8.23 11.31
C THR A 42 9.10 6.90 11.08
N PRO A 43 10.36 6.93 10.63
CA PRO A 43 11.18 5.74 10.49
C PRO A 43 11.71 5.32 11.87
N ASP A 44 11.51 4.04 12.24
CA ASP A 44 11.86 3.56 13.58
C ASP A 44 13.14 2.71 13.59
N ASN A 45 13.22 1.70 12.71
CA ASN A 45 14.31 0.73 12.73
C ASN A 45 14.68 0.32 11.31
N ILE A 46 15.92 0.59 10.93
CA ILE A 46 16.44 0.38 9.59
C ILE A 46 17.53 -0.68 9.68
N GLN A 47 17.44 -1.70 8.82
CA GLN A 47 18.44 -2.77 8.76
C GLN A 47 18.74 -3.14 7.31
N VAL A 48 20.02 -3.31 7.00
CA VAL A 48 20.46 -3.85 5.72
C VAL A 48 21.00 -5.25 5.94
N VAL A 49 20.44 -6.22 5.22
CA VAL A 49 20.79 -7.63 5.32
C VAL A 49 21.20 -8.14 3.94
N LYS A 50 22.26 -8.95 3.89
CA LYS A 50 22.67 -9.64 2.66
C LYS A 50 22.11 -11.05 2.65
N GLY A 51 21.37 -11.40 1.60
CA GLY A 51 20.73 -12.71 1.48
C GLY A 51 20.14 -12.97 0.10
N ARG A 52 19.27 -13.97 0.02
CA ARG A 52 18.45 -14.21 -1.17
C ARG A 52 17.14 -13.46 -0.99
N SER A 53 16.82 -12.53 -1.90
CA SER A 53 15.58 -11.74 -1.86
C SER A 53 14.34 -12.63 -2.05
N HIS A 54 14.45 -13.62 -2.95
CA HIS A 54 13.40 -14.61 -3.19
C HIS A 54 13.96 -16.03 -3.14
N TYR A 55 13.15 -17.01 -2.71
CA TYR A 55 13.59 -18.40 -2.52
C TYR A 55 14.22 -19.00 -3.80
N TYR A 56 13.69 -18.62 -4.96
CA TYR A 56 14.14 -19.06 -6.28
C TYR A 56 15.29 -18.24 -6.87
N SER A 57 15.71 -17.13 -6.24
CA SER A 57 16.83 -16.34 -6.74
C SER A 57 18.17 -16.97 -6.33
N THR A 58 19.02 -17.25 -7.31
CA THR A 58 20.39 -17.72 -7.09
C THR A 58 21.33 -16.59 -6.65
N LYS A 59 20.98 -15.34 -6.95
CA LYS A 59 21.78 -14.15 -6.63
C LYS A 59 21.61 -13.77 -5.16
N LYS A 60 22.76 -13.53 -4.49
CA LYS A 60 22.80 -12.96 -3.14
C LYS A 60 22.91 -11.45 -3.27
N GLU A 61 21.87 -10.76 -2.85
CA GLU A 61 21.74 -9.31 -2.94
C GLU A 61 21.56 -8.71 -1.54
N GLU A 62 21.85 -7.43 -1.44
CA GLU A 62 21.59 -6.65 -0.23
C GLU A 62 20.16 -6.13 -0.30
N TYR A 63 19.39 -6.37 0.76
CA TYR A 63 18.05 -5.82 0.89
C TYR A 63 17.92 -5.03 2.17
N ALA A 64 17.19 -3.91 2.07
CA ALA A 64 16.87 -3.05 3.19
C ALA A 64 15.50 -3.43 3.77
N VAL A 65 15.44 -3.52 5.09
CA VAL A 65 14.22 -3.71 5.87
C VAL A 65 14.03 -2.45 6.71
N ILE A 66 13.07 -1.62 6.31
CA ILE A 66 12.74 -0.37 6.97
C ILE A 66 11.44 -0.57 7.75
N ARG A 67 11.51 -0.44 9.08
CA ARG A 67 10.35 -0.39 9.96
C ARG A 67 9.97 1.06 10.22
N PHE A 68 8.69 1.33 10.20
CA PHE A 68 8.16 2.68 10.34
C PHE A 68 6.90 2.69 11.20
N SER A 69 6.61 3.85 11.77
CA SER A 69 5.34 4.21 12.36
C SER A 69 4.62 5.20 11.45
N LEU A 70 3.31 5.07 11.34
CA LEU A 70 2.45 5.87 10.48
C LEU A 70 1.25 6.34 11.29
N ASP A 71 1.07 7.66 11.39
CA ASP A 71 -0.16 8.29 11.85
C ASP A 71 -0.75 9.09 10.68
N ALA A 72 -1.82 8.60 10.06
CA ALA A 72 -2.46 9.26 8.94
C ALA A 72 -3.96 9.39 9.15
N ASP A 73 -4.49 10.58 8.88
CA ASP A 73 -5.93 10.83 8.80
C ASP A 73 -6.34 10.96 7.33
N LEU A 74 -6.86 9.85 6.81
CA LEU A 74 -7.42 9.73 5.46
C LEU A 74 -8.94 9.62 5.49
N SER A 75 -9.57 9.93 6.63
CA SER A 75 -11.04 9.83 6.80
C SER A 75 -11.79 10.75 5.83
N SER A 76 -11.24 11.92 5.52
CA SER A 76 -11.80 12.88 4.55
C SER A 76 -11.86 12.35 3.11
N LEU A 77 -11.07 11.32 2.77
CA LEU A 77 -11.12 10.67 1.46
C LEU A 77 -12.29 9.69 1.31
N PHE A 78 -12.94 9.33 2.41
CA PHE A 78 -14.11 8.48 2.41
C PHE A 78 -15.37 9.33 2.22
N THR A 79 -15.78 9.46 0.96
CA THR A 79 -17.05 10.06 0.58
C THR A 79 -18.11 8.99 0.38
N TRP A 80 -19.34 9.40 0.10
CA TRP A 80 -20.43 8.51 -0.30
C TRP A 80 -20.12 7.71 -1.58
N ASN A 81 -19.23 8.21 -2.45
CA ASN A 81 -18.82 7.56 -3.69
C ASN A 81 -17.55 6.71 -3.54
N THR A 82 -16.83 6.75 -2.41
CA THR A 82 -15.60 5.97 -2.22
C THR A 82 -15.90 4.49 -1.99
N LYS A 83 -15.38 3.63 -2.87
CA LYS A 83 -15.45 2.17 -2.74
C LYS A 83 -14.30 1.63 -1.91
N ASN A 84 -13.08 1.89 -2.37
CA ASN A 84 -11.84 1.42 -1.76
C ASN A 84 -10.80 2.53 -1.75
N LEU A 85 -10.03 2.60 -0.67
CA LEU A 85 -8.85 3.44 -0.56
C LEU A 85 -7.62 2.54 -0.49
N PHE A 86 -6.73 2.67 -1.47
CA PHE A 86 -5.45 1.99 -1.50
C PHE A 86 -4.42 2.94 -0.92
N VAL A 87 -3.81 2.57 0.20
CA VAL A 87 -2.77 3.35 0.86
C VAL A 87 -1.47 2.58 0.73
N TYR A 88 -0.39 3.24 0.36
CA TYR A 88 0.91 2.61 0.25
C TYR A 88 2.02 3.56 0.64
N VAL A 89 3.10 3.00 1.18
CA VAL A 89 4.29 3.73 1.57
C VAL A 89 5.41 3.32 0.63
N THR A 90 6.04 4.32 0.02
CA THR A 90 7.25 4.15 -0.79
C THR A 90 8.47 4.58 0.00
N ALA A 91 9.60 3.97 -0.33
CA ALA A 91 10.92 4.48 0.00
C ALA A 91 11.52 5.04 -1.28
N ASP A 92 11.87 6.32 -1.25
CA ASP A 92 12.51 7.05 -2.34
C ASP A 92 13.97 7.29 -1.99
N TRP A 93 14.88 7.02 -2.90
CA TRP A 93 16.32 7.27 -2.72
C TRP A 93 16.95 7.77 -4.03
N PRO A 94 18.03 8.57 -3.95
CA PRO A 94 18.72 9.06 -5.13
C PRO A 94 19.38 7.90 -5.90
N GLY A 95 19.17 7.87 -7.21
CA GLY A 95 19.82 7.01 -8.17
C GLY A 95 20.99 7.69 -8.88
N ALA A 96 21.61 6.98 -9.83
CA ALA A 96 22.58 7.59 -10.73
C ALA A 96 21.90 8.64 -11.63
N ASP A 97 22.65 9.62 -12.10
CA ASP A 97 22.21 10.60 -13.11
C ASP A 97 20.97 11.43 -12.71
N ASN A 98 20.89 11.83 -11.44
CA ASN A 98 19.81 12.68 -10.90
C ASN A 98 18.39 12.04 -11.01
N THR A 99 18.34 10.71 -11.13
CA THR A 99 17.09 9.95 -11.10
C THR A 99 16.73 9.62 -9.65
N THR A 100 15.44 9.54 -9.34
CA THR A 100 14.96 9.06 -8.03
C THR A 100 14.42 7.65 -8.19
N ASN A 101 14.97 6.72 -7.44
CA ASN A 101 14.44 5.37 -7.35
C ASN A 101 13.36 5.32 -6.27
N SER A 102 12.24 4.69 -6.57
CA SER A 102 11.11 4.54 -5.65
C SER A 102 10.70 3.08 -5.55
N ALA A 103 10.54 2.56 -4.34
CA ALA A 103 10.02 1.22 -4.11
C ALA A 103 8.96 1.19 -3.02
N VAL A 104 7.86 0.45 -3.27
CA VAL A 104 6.80 0.26 -2.29
C VAL A 104 7.28 -0.71 -1.21
N ILE A 105 7.20 -0.30 0.07
CA ILE A 105 7.56 -1.15 1.22
C ILE A 105 6.35 -1.72 1.94
N TRP A 106 5.21 -1.05 1.86
CA TRP A 106 3.98 -1.43 2.53
C TRP A 106 2.77 -0.89 1.78
N ASP A 107 1.69 -1.64 1.79
CA ASP A 107 0.40 -1.28 1.23
C ASP A 107 -0.71 -1.71 2.20
N SER A 108 -1.87 -1.08 2.11
CA SER A 108 -3.10 -1.53 2.76
C SER A 108 -4.30 -1.04 1.99
N ILE A 109 -5.32 -1.88 1.93
CA ILE A 109 -6.58 -1.56 1.27
C ILE A 109 -7.62 -1.33 2.36
N ILE A 110 -8.09 -0.10 2.45
CA ILE A 110 -9.16 0.29 3.35
C ILE A 110 -10.45 0.33 2.54
N THR A 111 -11.27 -0.70 2.71
CA THR A 111 -12.58 -0.81 2.05
C THR A 111 -13.63 0.04 2.77
N ASN A 112 -14.60 0.56 2.02
CA ASN A 112 -15.83 1.12 2.59
C ASN A 112 -16.62 -0.02 3.27
N PRO A 113 -17.24 0.19 4.46
CA PRO A 113 -18.08 -0.83 5.10
C PRO A 113 -19.13 -1.48 4.19
N SER A 114 -19.69 -0.74 3.22
CA SER A 114 -20.65 -1.28 2.25
C SER A 114 -20.01 -2.18 1.18
N ALA A 115 -18.70 -2.02 0.94
CA ALA A 115 -17.91 -2.74 -0.05
C ALA A 115 -17.12 -3.92 0.53
N ASP A 116 -17.10 -4.08 1.86
CA ASP A 116 -16.21 -5.05 2.50
C ASP A 116 -16.62 -6.48 2.15
N HIS A 117 -15.85 -7.11 1.25
CA HIS A 117 -16.10 -8.49 0.83
C HIS A 117 -15.90 -9.52 1.97
N LEU A 118 -15.28 -9.12 3.09
CA LEU A 118 -15.19 -9.93 4.31
C LEU A 118 -16.58 -10.24 4.92
N LEU A 119 -17.64 -9.62 4.41
CA LEU A 119 -19.04 -9.99 4.63
C LEU A 119 -19.43 -11.36 4.06
N ASN A 120 -18.59 -12.01 3.24
CA ASN A 120 -18.84 -13.34 2.64
C ASN A 120 -18.56 -14.54 3.57
N ILE A 121 -18.35 -14.32 4.86
CA ILE A 121 -18.27 -15.41 5.84
C ILE A 121 -19.68 -15.73 6.31
N GLY A 122 -20.18 -16.95 6.05
CA GLY A 122 -21.32 -17.62 6.70
C GLY A 122 -22.68 -16.89 6.75
N PRO A 123 -23.82 -17.57 6.47
CA PRO A 123 -25.14 -16.90 6.43
C PRO A 123 -25.54 -16.21 7.76
N ALA A 124 -25.08 -16.70 8.91
CA ALA A 124 -25.37 -16.12 10.23
C ALA A 124 -24.59 -14.83 10.52
N THR A 125 -23.30 -14.81 10.20
CA THR A 125 -22.40 -13.64 10.29
C THR A 125 -22.85 -12.57 9.30
N LEU A 126 -23.26 -12.96 8.11
CA LEU A 126 -23.75 -12.07 7.05
C LEU A 126 -25.06 -11.36 7.45
N LYS A 127 -26.01 -12.05 8.12
CA LYS A 127 -27.23 -11.43 8.66
C LYS A 127 -26.94 -10.43 9.79
N LYS A 128 -26.01 -10.76 10.69
CA LYS A 128 -25.57 -9.86 11.77
C LYS A 128 -24.84 -8.63 11.22
N LEU A 129 -24.02 -8.81 10.19
CA LEU A 129 -23.24 -7.75 9.58
C LEU A 129 -24.07 -6.85 8.67
N ARG A 130 -25.00 -7.39 7.86
CA ARG A 130 -25.98 -6.57 7.10
C ARG A 130 -26.84 -5.73 8.03
N LYS A 131 -27.29 -6.30 9.16
CA LYS A 131 -28.01 -5.54 10.20
C LYS A 131 -27.11 -4.50 10.87
N SER A 132 -25.81 -4.75 10.96
CA SER A 132 -24.85 -3.80 11.55
C SER A 132 -24.32 -2.77 10.56
N SER A 133 -24.45 -2.96 9.25
CA SER A 133 -24.02 -2.00 8.21
C SER A 133 -25.18 -1.19 7.63
N ALA A 134 -26.43 -1.68 7.72
CA ALA A 134 -27.61 -0.95 7.28
C ALA A 134 -27.74 0.38 8.05
N GLY A 135 -27.65 1.49 7.32
CA GLY A 135 -27.85 2.83 7.85
C GLY A 135 -26.67 3.43 8.63
N LYS A 136 -25.52 2.73 8.71
CA LYS A 136 -24.31 3.36 9.26
C LYS A 136 -23.65 4.21 8.19
N SER A 137 -23.51 5.50 8.47
CA SER A 137 -22.52 6.35 7.78
C SER A 137 -21.13 5.72 7.93
N ILE A 138 -20.22 6.06 7.02
CA ILE A 138 -18.81 5.68 7.08
C ILE A 138 -18.32 5.92 8.51
N ASP A 139 -17.80 4.87 9.17
CA ASP A 139 -17.32 4.95 10.55
C ASP A 139 -16.33 6.12 10.64
N PRO A 140 -16.52 7.12 11.54
CA PRO A 140 -15.66 8.30 11.66
C PRO A 140 -14.19 7.97 11.94
N ASN A 141 -13.89 6.76 12.44
CA ASN A 141 -12.52 6.29 12.65
C ASN A 141 -11.93 5.58 11.43
N ARG A 142 -12.73 5.29 10.39
CA ARG A 142 -12.25 4.67 9.16
C ARG A 142 -11.39 5.67 8.38
N GLY A 143 -10.26 5.20 7.87
CA GLY A 143 -9.27 6.07 7.24
C GLY A 143 -8.25 6.68 8.22
N LYS A 144 -8.46 6.57 9.54
CA LYS A 144 -7.43 6.89 10.53
C LYS A 144 -6.52 5.69 10.72
N LEU A 145 -5.28 5.79 10.26
CA LEU A 145 -4.24 4.78 10.38
C LEU A 145 -3.30 5.17 11.51
N LYS A 146 -3.24 4.35 12.57
CA LYS A 146 -2.26 4.47 13.64
C LYS A 146 -1.47 3.19 13.76
N ILE A 147 -0.36 3.13 13.03
CA ILE A 147 0.49 1.95 12.94
C ILE A 147 1.81 2.26 13.63
N LYS A 148 2.24 1.39 14.55
CA LYS A 148 3.50 1.55 15.28
C LYS A 148 4.46 0.43 14.94
N ASN A 149 5.71 0.77 14.63
CA ASN A 149 6.80 -0.17 14.39
C ASN A 149 6.42 -1.28 13.37
N GLN A 150 5.73 -0.88 12.31
CA GLN A 150 5.22 -1.75 11.27
C GLN A 150 6.39 -2.42 10.54
N LYS A 151 6.28 -3.74 10.35
CA LYS A 151 7.22 -4.45 9.48
C LYS A 151 6.83 -4.19 8.01
N PRO A 152 7.82 -3.94 7.13
CA PRO A 152 7.55 -3.78 5.72
C PRO A 152 7.04 -5.11 5.15
N LYS A 153 6.11 -5.04 4.19
CA LYS A 153 5.64 -6.20 3.43
C LYS A 153 6.65 -6.60 2.36
N TYR A 154 7.26 -5.61 1.73
CA TYR A 154 8.23 -5.79 0.65
C TYR A 154 9.60 -5.31 1.08
N GLN A 155 10.62 -6.04 0.66
CA GLN A 155 12.01 -5.70 0.90
C GLN A 155 12.52 -4.88 -0.28
N ILE A 156 13.34 -3.87 -0.01
CA ILE A 156 13.92 -3.04 -1.06
C ILE A 156 15.24 -3.65 -1.49
N THR A 157 15.42 -3.86 -2.79
CA THR A 157 16.72 -4.18 -3.40
C THR A 157 17.10 -3.09 -4.39
N HIS A 158 18.40 -2.93 -4.62
CA HIS A 158 18.91 -2.02 -5.65
C HIS A 158 19.28 -2.80 -6.92
N PRO A 159 19.06 -2.27 -8.14
CA PRO A 159 19.47 -2.94 -9.38
C PRO A 159 20.96 -3.30 -9.45
N SER A 160 21.83 -2.54 -8.76
CA SER A 160 23.27 -2.85 -8.66
C SER A 160 23.61 -4.00 -7.69
N GLY A 161 22.62 -4.50 -6.94
CA GLY A 161 22.78 -5.55 -5.92
C GLY A 161 23.36 -5.07 -4.58
N LYS A 162 23.71 -3.78 -4.45
CA LYS A 162 24.18 -3.14 -3.22
C LYS A 162 23.26 -1.98 -2.84
N ILE A 163 22.83 -1.96 -1.58
CA ILE A 163 21.93 -0.91 -1.04
C ILE A 163 22.45 -0.35 0.30
N ALA A 164 23.48 -0.96 0.88
CA ALA A 164 24.11 -0.42 2.08
C ALA A 164 24.65 1.00 1.83
N GLN A 165 24.60 1.85 2.85
CA GLN A 165 25.14 3.22 2.82
C GLN A 165 24.49 4.16 1.78
N THR A 166 23.30 3.84 1.28
CA THR A 166 22.55 4.81 0.48
C THR A 166 22.09 5.95 1.40
N GLU A 167 22.47 7.17 1.04
CA GLU A 167 22.08 8.40 1.72
C GLU A 167 20.74 8.92 1.17
N ASP A 168 20.09 9.83 1.89
CA ASP A 168 18.87 10.53 1.45
C ASP A 168 17.67 9.62 1.12
N VAL A 169 17.51 8.51 1.84
CA VAL A 169 16.28 7.70 1.76
C VAL A 169 15.14 8.41 2.47
N THR A 170 14.03 8.63 1.78
CA THR A 170 12.82 9.27 2.31
C THR A 170 11.64 8.32 2.18
N LEU A 171 10.77 8.25 3.20
CA LEU A 171 9.53 7.51 3.13
C LEU A 171 8.39 8.44 2.74
N LYS A 172 7.58 8.04 1.77
CA LYS A 172 6.43 8.83 1.30
C LYS A 172 5.13 8.05 1.41
N LEU A 173 4.09 8.73 1.88
CA LEU A 173 2.73 8.22 1.96
C LEU A 173 1.98 8.56 0.68
N HIS A 174 1.45 7.52 0.04
CA HIS A 174 0.61 7.65 -1.12
C HIS A 174 -0.74 7.01 -0.89
N TYR A 175 -1.75 7.54 -1.56
CA TYR A 175 -3.08 6.96 -1.63
C TYR A 175 -3.64 7.01 -3.05
N ASN A 176 -4.48 6.03 -3.35
CA ASN A 176 -5.36 6.01 -4.51
C ASN A 176 -6.80 5.76 -4.03
N VAL A 177 -7.71 6.67 -4.34
CA VAL A 177 -9.15 6.55 -4.08
C VAL A 177 -9.81 5.93 -5.31
N GLN A 178 -10.41 4.76 -5.13
CA GLN A 178 -11.28 4.11 -6.10
C GLN A 178 -12.75 4.45 -5.80
N PRO A 179 -13.43 5.22 -6.68
CA PRO A 179 -14.85 5.46 -6.52
C PRO A 179 -15.69 4.26 -6.98
N TRP A 180 -16.98 4.25 -6.62
CA TRP A 180 -17.99 3.36 -7.19
C TRP A 180 -18.24 3.71 -8.66
N VAL A 181 -18.36 5.00 -8.95
CA VAL A 181 -18.52 5.53 -10.31
C VAL A 181 -17.64 6.77 -10.46
N GLY A 182 -16.73 6.78 -11.42
CA GLY A 182 -15.86 7.91 -11.69
C GLY A 182 -14.41 7.52 -11.93
N LEU A 183 -13.54 8.53 -11.98
CA LEU A 183 -12.11 8.35 -12.21
C LEU A 183 -11.39 8.01 -10.90
N LEU A 184 -10.37 7.16 -11.02
CA LEU A 184 -9.42 6.95 -9.92
C LEU A 184 -8.72 8.27 -9.62
N THR A 185 -8.62 8.62 -8.34
CA THR A 185 -7.89 9.82 -7.89
C THR A 185 -6.75 9.41 -6.95
N TRP A 186 -5.67 10.17 -6.92
CA TRP A 186 -4.46 9.86 -6.16
C TRP A 186 -3.88 11.13 -5.55
N ASN A 187 -2.68 11.07 -4.95
CA ASN A 187 -1.99 12.26 -4.43
C ASN A 187 -1.97 13.40 -5.47
N LEU A 188 -2.60 14.51 -5.12
CA LEU A 188 -2.58 15.70 -5.94
C LEU A 188 -1.25 16.45 -5.74
N PRO A 189 -0.58 16.90 -6.81
CA PRO A 189 0.63 17.71 -6.68
C PRO A 189 0.34 19.15 -6.24
N ARG A 190 -0.91 19.62 -6.40
CA ARG A 190 -1.37 20.96 -6.05
C ARG A 190 -2.82 20.90 -5.61
N ASP A 191 -3.23 21.85 -4.78
CA ASP A 191 -4.63 22.02 -4.39
C ASP A 191 -5.51 22.19 -5.62
N LEU A 192 -6.61 21.45 -5.67
CA LEU A 192 -7.64 21.58 -6.70
C LEU A 192 -8.99 21.79 -6.02
N PHE A 193 -9.48 23.03 -6.07
CA PHE A 193 -10.79 23.41 -5.53
C PHE A 193 -10.95 23.02 -4.05
N LEU A 194 -11.82 22.04 -3.75
CA LEU A 194 -12.07 21.51 -2.40
C LEU A 194 -11.14 20.34 -2.02
N TRP A 195 -10.25 19.93 -2.92
CA TRP A 195 -9.30 18.86 -2.71
C TRP A 195 -7.93 19.45 -2.41
N LYS A 196 -7.49 19.27 -1.17
CA LYS A 196 -6.20 19.73 -0.68
C LYS A 196 -5.13 18.68 -0.93
N THR A 197 -3.91 19.14 -1.15
CA THR A 197 -2.73 18.26 -1.13
C THR A 197 -2.60 17.59 0.23
N MET A 198 -2.00 16.41 0.27
CA MET A 198 -1.74 15.74 1.55
C MET A 198 -0.85 16.63 2.42
N SER A 199 -1.35 16.97 3.61
CA SER A 199 -0.55 17.68 4.61
C SER A 199 0.41 16.70 5.27
N GLY A 200 1.70 16.88 5.02
CA GLY A 200 2.74 15.95 5.46
C GLY A 200 2.84 14.73 4.53
N GLY A 201 3.19 13.59 5.09
CA GLY A 201 3.33 12.34 4.34
C GLY A 201 4.73 12.08 3.77
N GLU A 202 5.71 12.93 4.08
CA GLU A 202 7.12 12.64 3.83
C GLU A 202 7.85 12.51 5.17
N SER A 203 8.75 11.53 5.29
CA SER A 203 9.62 11.40 6.46
C SER A 203 10.89 12.24 6.30
N ASP A 204 11.59 12.42 7.42
CA ASP A 204 12.96 12.93 7.40
C ASP A 204 13.86 12.08 6.49
N LYS A 205 14.91 12.69 5.95
CA LYS A 205 15.94 12.02 5.16
C LYS A 205 16.75 11.06 6.04
N LEU A 206 16.96 9.84 5.55
CA LEU A 206 17.58 8.74 6.29
C LEU A 206 18.78 8.21 5.52
N ALA A 207 19.82 7.82 6.25
CA ALA A 207 20.90 7.03 5.70
C ALA A 207 20.70 5.55 6.04
N LEU A 208 20.86 4.68 5.04
CA LEU A 208 20.83 3.24 5.27
C LEU A 208 22.11 2.80 5.99
N PRO A 209 22.01 2.02 7.09
CA PRO A 209 23.18 1.60 7.83
C PRO A 209 24.06 0.65 7.01
N ALA A 210 25.32 0.55 7.40
CA ALA A 210 26.22 -0.45 6.85
C ALA A 210 25.69 -1.87 7.12
N LEU A 211 26.10 -2.81 6.26
CA LEU A 211 25.77 -4.22 6.41
C LEU A 211 26.16 -4.70 7.80
N LYS A 212 25.20 -5.28 8.52
CA LYS A 212 25.52 -6.10 9.68
C LYS A 212 26.20 -7.36 9.17
N VAL A 213 27.52 -7.32 9.02
CA VAL A 213 28.33 -8.52 8.88
C VAL A 213 28.07 -9.30 10.16
N LYS A 214 27.32 -10.41 10.07
CA LYS A 214 27.38 -11.43 11.11
C LYS A 214 28.87 -11.79 11.17
N GLU A 215 29.54 -11.40 12.26
CA GLU A 215 30.86 -11.92 12.59
C GLU A 215 30.80 -13.41 12.31
N ALA A 216 31.69 -13.86 11.43
CA ALA A 216 31.80 -15.24 11.08
C ALA A 216 31.93 -16.01 12.39
N LYS A 217 30.92 -16.83 12.72
CA LYS A 217 31.12 -17.89 13.70
C LYS A 217 32.32 -18.67 13.21
N GLU A 218 33.48 -18.47 13.83
CA GLU A 218 34.62 -19.36 13.72
C GLU A 218 34.09 -20.75 14.07
N THR A 219 33.84 -21.53 13.03
CA THR A 219 33.61 -22.95 13.16
C THR A 219 34.93 -23.50 13.67
N LYS A 220 35.08 -23.61 15.00
CA LYS A 220 36.17 -24.36 15.63
C LYS A 220 36.12 -25.77 15.05
N ALA A 221 36.94 -26.02 14.04
CA ALA A 221 37.19 -27.35 13.53
C ALA A 221 37.84 -28.14 14.66
N LYS A 222 37.06 -29.02 15.32
CA LYS A 222 37.62 -30.04 16.19
C LYS A 222 38.55 -30.92 15.35
N PRO A 223 39.85 -31.07 15.68
CA PRO A 223 40.68 -32.03 15.00
C PRO A 223 40.20 -33.44 15.38
N LYS A 224 39.79 -34.23 14.38
CA LYS A 224 39.53 -35.66 14.56
C LYS A 224 40.89 -36.35 14.78
N ALA A 225 41.20 -36.66 16.03
CA ALA A 225 42.28 -37.58 16.36
C ALA A 225 41.93 -38.97 15.77
N LYS A 226 42.70 -39.41 14.77
CA LYS A 226 42.70 -40.80 14.31
C LYS A 226 43.34 -41.65 15.39
N VAL A 227 42.53 -42.41 16.13
CA VAL A 227 43.04 -43.53 16.95
C VAL A 227 43.12 -44.75 16.04
N ASN A 228 44.33 -45.09 15.60
CA ASN A 228 44.62 -46.39 15.03
C ASN A 228 44.50 -47.44 16.13
N LYS A 229 43.47 -48.29 16.08
CA LYS A 229 43.45 -49.55 16.83
C LYS A 229 44.11 -50.62 15.97
N ALA A 230 45.38 -50.91 16.26
CA ALA A 230 46.00 -52.17 15.90
C ALA A 230 45.25 -53.30 16.62
N LYS A 231 44.83 -54.32 15.88
CA LYS A 231 44.27 -55.56 16.43
C LYS A 231 45.35 -56.62 16.25
N ALA A 232 45.88 -57.09 17.38
CA ALA A 232 46.53 -58.39 17.51
C ALA A 232 45.47 -59.50 17.45
#